data_AF-R9S6L1-F1
#
_entry.id   AF-R9S6L1-F1
#
_cell.length_a   1.000
_cell.length_b   1.000
_cell.length_c   1.000
_cell.angle_alpha   90.00
_cell.angle_beta   90.00
_cell.angle_gamma   90.00
#
_symmetry.space_group_name_H-M   'P 1'
#
loop_
_entity.id
_entity.type
_entity.pdbx_description
1 polymer ?
#
loop_
_entity_poly.entity_id
_entity_poly.type
_entity_poly.pdbx_seq_one_letter_code
_entity_poly.pdbx_strand_id
1 'polypeptide(L)'
;HDFGHLSVFKNSWWDHLLHKFVIGHLKGAAAGWWNHRHFQHHAKPNIFKKDPDINMINAFVVGKVQPVEFGIKKIKNLPYNHQHKYFFFIGPPLLIPVYFQVQIFHNMIMHGLWLDLVWCISYYVRYFLCYTQFYSVLWTVLLFNFVRFMGSHWFVWVT
;
A
#
# COMPACT_ATOMS: atom_id res chain seq x y z
N HIS A 1 -1.42 -11.70 -4.83
CA HIS A 1 -2.65 -11.46 -5.59
C HIS A 1 -3.41 -12.77 -5.73
N ASP A 2 -2.91 -13.74 -6.50
CA ASP A 2 -3.63 -14.99 -6.80
C ASP A 2 -3.93 -15.85 -5.56
N PHE A 3 -2.96 -16.01 -4.65
CA PHE A 3 -3.23 -16.63 -3.34
C PHE A 3 -4.30 -15.89 -2.52
N GLY A 4 -4.44 -14.56 -2.70
CA GLY A 4 -5.48 -13.77 -2.06
C GLY A 4 -6.86 -13.96 -2.68
N HIS A 5 -6.91 -14.39 -3.94
CA HIS A 5 -8.12 -14.80 -4.64
C HIS A 5 -8.44 -16.30 -4.53
N LEU A 6 -7.61 -17.05 -3.80
CA LEU A 6 -7.76 -18.51 -3.63
C LEU A 6 -7.76 -19.26 -4.96
N SER A 7 -6.93 -18.81 -5.91
CA SER A 7 -6.93 -19.32 -7.28
C SER A 7 -5.75 -20.22 -7.63
N VAL A 8 -4.88 -20.58 -6.66
CA VAL A 8 -3.68 -21.37 -6.94
C VAL A 8 -3.86 -22.85 -6.56
N PHE A 9 -4.45 -23.16 -5.40
CA PHE A 9 -4.66 -24.55 -4.97
C PHE A 9 -6.13 -24.94 -4.97
N LYS A 10 -6.38 -26.25 -5.10
CA LYS A 10 -7.73 -26.81 -4.94
C LYS A 10 -8.26 -26.67 -3.51
N ASN A 11 -7.37 -26.77 -2.52
CA ASN A 11 -7.70 -26.57 -1.11
C ASN A 11 -7.23 -25.16 -0.70
N SER A 12 -8.19 -24.28 -0.41
CA SER A 12 -7.96 -22.87 -0.07
C SER A 12 -7.13 -22.64 1.19
N TRP A 13 -6.97 -23.67 2.04
CA TRP A 13 -6.09 -23.58 3.20
C TRP A 13 -4.65 -23.24 2.80
N TRP A 14 -4.15 -23.82 1.70
CA TRP A 14 -2.81 -23.53 1.19
C TRP A 14 -2.68 -22.13 0.63
N ASP A 15 -3.69 -21.63 -0.08
CA ASP A 15 -3.74 -20.25 -0.55
C ASP A 15 -3.70 -19.26 0.62
N HIS A 16 -4.48 -19.49 1.67
CA HIS A 16 -4.47 -18.63 2.85
C HIS A 16 -3.10 -18.60 3.55
N LEU A 17 -2.48 -19.77 3.73
CA LEU A 17 -1.16 -19.88 4.35
C LEU A 17 -0.09 -19.16 3.51
N LEU A 18 -0.02 -19.47 2.20
CA LEU A 18 0.98 -18.88 1.32
C LEU A 18 0.72 -17.40 1.05
N HIS A 19 -0.53 -16.95 1.03
CA HIS A 19 -0.82 -15.53 0.96
C HIS A 19 -0.21 -14.79 2.15
N LYS A 20 -0.47 -15.25 3.38
CA LYS A 20 0.08 -14.66 4.61
C LYS A 20 1.61 -14.68 4.61
N PHE A 21 2.22 -15.80 4.22
CA PHE A 21 3.67 -15.91 4.13
C PHE A 21 4.26 -14.93 3.10
N VAL A 22 3.76 -14.92 1.86
CA VAL A 22 4.32 -14.09 0.79
C VAL A 22 4.14 -12.60 1.09
N ILE A 23 2.94 -12.16 1.46
CA ILE A 23 2.71 -10.72 1.71
C ILE A 23 3.32 -10.26 3.04
N GLY A 24 3.35 -11.13 4.05
CA GLY A 24 3.91 -10.82 5.36
C GLY A 24 5.43 -10.96 5.38
N HIS A 25 5.93 -12.19 5.28
CA HIS A 25 7.35 -12.51 5.42
C HIS A 25 8.22 -11.99 4.27
N LEU A 26 7.72 -11.96 3.03
CA LEU A 26 8.54 -11.55 1.89
C LEU A 26 8.40 -10.07 1.54
N LYS A 27 7.24 -9.45 1.80
CA LYS A 27 6.94 -8.06 1.41
C LYS A 27 6.82 -7.10 2.61
N GLY A 28 6.64 -7.59 3.83
CA GLY A 28 6.44 -6.75 5.02
C GLY A 28 5.11 -6.01 4.99
N ALA A 29 4.03 -6.69 4.59
CA ALA A 29 2.66 -6.18 4.56
C ALA A 29 1.71 -7.19 5.26
N ALA A 30 0.39 -7.03 5.11
CA ALA A 30 -0.59 -7.88 5.79
C ALA A 30 -1.66 -8.43 4.84
N ALA A 31 -1.92 -9.73 4.92
CA ALA A 31 -2.92 -10.41 4.09
C ALA A 31 -4.33 -9.93 4.43
N GLY A 32 -4.63 -9.72 5.72
CA GLY A 32 -5.92 -9.21 6.17
C GLY A 32 -6.18 -7.78 5.70
N TRP A 33 -5.18 -6.89 5.80
CA TRP A 33 -5.26 -5.53 5.26
C TRP A 33 -5.48 -5.55 3.74
N TRP A 34 -4.72 -6.36 3.01
CA TRP A 34 -4.85 -6.47 1.56
C TRP A 34 -6.23 -7.00 1.18
N ASN A 35 -6.68 -8.11 1.78
CA ASN A 35 -8.01 -8.69 1.51
C ASN A 35 -9.12 -7.66 1.77
N HIS A 36 -9.06 -6.94 2.90
CA HIS A 36 -10.06 -5.94 3.24
C HIS A 36 -10.17 -4.84 2.17
N ARG A 37 -9.04 -4.24 1.80
CA ARG A 37 -8.96 -3.20 0.75
C ARG A 37 -9.41 -3.75 -0.61
N HIS A 38 -8.91 -4.91 -0.98
CA HIS A 38 -9.11 -5.51 -2.29
C HIS A 38 -10.56 -5.94 -2.51
N PHE A 39 -11.21 -6.49 -1.47
CA PHE A 39 -12.64 -6.81 -1.53
C PHE A 39 -13.51 -5.54 -1.67
N GLN A 40 -13.14 -4.42 -1.04
CA GLN A 40 -13.85 -3.15 -1.22
C GLN A 40 -13.72 -2.64 -2.66
N HIS A 41 -12.52 -2.69 -3.22
CA HIS A 41 -12.27 -2.33 -4.61
C HIS A 41 -13.14 -3.16 -5.57
N HIS A 42 -13.14 -4.50 -5.42
CA HIS A 42 -13.95 -5.37 -6.27
C HIS A 42 -15.47 -5.24 -6.05
N ALA A 43 -15.92 -4.83 -4.86
CA ALA A 43 -17.34 -4.63 -4.60
C ALA A 43 -17.92 -3.40 -5.34
N LYS A 44 -17.16 -2.30 -5.41
CA LYS A 44 -17.58 -1.03 -6.04
C LYS A 44 -16.40 -0.31 -6.70
N PRO A 45 -15.85 -0.86 -7.81
CA PRO A 45 -14.67 -0.29 -8.44
C PRO A 45 -14.97 1.08 -9.05
N ASN A 46 -13.98 1.97 -9.02
CA ASN A 46 -14.03 3.32 -9.60
C ASN A 46 -15.17 4.21 -9.07
N ILE A 47 -15.69 3.92 -7.87
CA ILE A 47 -16.71 4.75 -7.22
C ILE A 47 -16.07 5.54 -6.07
N PHE A 48 -16.10 6.87 -6.17
CA PHE A 48 -15.58 7.76 -5.13
C PHE A 48 -16.15 7.43 -3.75
N LYS A 49 -15.28 7.53 -2.73
CA LYS A 49 -15.56 7.20 -1.32
C LYS A 49 -15.86 5.72 -1.02
N LYS A 50 -16.07 4.87 -2.04
CA LYS A 50 -16.33 3.44 -1.88
C LYS A 50 -15.12 2.61 -2.27
N ASP A 51 -14.47 2.96 -3.37
CA ASP A 51 -13.23 2.33 -3.83
C ASP A 51 -12.04 2.96 -3.09
N PRO A 52 -11.29 2.20 -2.27
CA PRO A 52 -10.15 2.71 -1.52
C PRO A 52 -8.95 3.08 -2.41
N ASP A 53 -8.92 2.66 -3.67
CA ASP A 53 -7.78 2.87 -4.57
C ASP A 53 -7.82 4.23 -5.27
N ILE A 54 -9.01 4.84 -5.39
CA ILE A 54 -9.19 6.19 -5.93
C ILE A 54 -9.58 7.22 -4.85
N ASN A 55 -9.62 6.81 -3.58
CA ASN A 55 -9.94 7.69 -2.45
C ASN A 55 -8.69 8.41 -1.91
N MET A 56 -8.21 9.41 -2.68
CA MET A 56 -6.89 10.06 -2.48
C MET A 56 -6.83 11.13 -1.37
N ILE A 57 -7.65 11.04 -0.30
CA ILE A 57 -7.66 11.96 0.86
C ILE A 57 -7.65 13.46 0.48
N ASN A 58 -8.37 13.82 -0.59
CA ASN A 58 -8.37 15.18 -1.16
C ASN A 58 -6.99 15.76 -1.54
N ALA A 59 -5.93 14.93 -1.57
CA ALA A 59 -4.62 15.34 -2.04
C ALA A 59 -4.61 15.55 -3.58
N PHE A 60 -5.46 14.76 -4.25
CA PHE A 60 -5.58 14.72 -5.70
C PHE A 60 -7.06 14.70 -6.10
N VAL A 61 -7.32 15.28 -7.28
CA VAL A 61 -8.59 15.11 -7.99
C VAL A 61 -8.34 14.19 -9.19
N VAL A 62 -9.15 13.14 -9.32
CA VAL A 62 -8.95 12.07 -10.30
C VAL A 62 -10.17 11.90 -11.20
N GLY A 63 -9.93 11.46 -12.44
CA GLY A 63 -10.97 11.29 -13.46
C GLY A 63 -11.52 12.61 -14.00
N LYS A 64 -12.65 12.54 -14.72
CA LYS A 64 -13.25 13.69 -15.42
C LYS A 64 -14.23 14.49 -14.57
N VAL A 65 -14.92 13.84 -13.63
CA VAL A 65 -16.04 14.44 -12.88
C VAL A 65 -15.58 15.20 -11.64
N GLN A 66 -14.69 14.61 -10.84
CA GLN A 66 -14.26 15.18 -9.55
C GLN A 66 -13.58 16.56 -9.68
N PRO A 67 -12.67 16.80 -10.65
CA PRO A 67 -12.06 18.13 -10.80
C PRO A 67 -13.08 19.23 -11.13
N VAL A 68 -14.09 18.90 -11.97
CA VAL A 68 -15.15 19.83 -12.35
C VAL A 68 -16.04 20.15 -11.16
N GLU A 69 -16.45 19.11 -10.41
CA GLU A 69 -17.28 19.28 -9.21
C GLU A 69 -16.57 20.15 -8.16
N PHE A 70 -15.28 19.91 -7.92
CA PHE A 70 -14.47 20.73 -7.01
C PHE A 70 -14.36 22.18 -7.49
N GLY A 71 -14.23 22.39 -8.80
CA GLY A 71 -14.19 23.72 -9.41
C GLY A 71 -15.50 24.50 -9.28
N ILE A 72 -16.66 23.83 -9.46
CA ILE A 72 -17.99 24.41 -9.27
C ILE A 72 -18.22 24.75 -7.79
N LYS A 73 -17.93 23.80 -6.89
CA LYS A 73 -18.09 23.95 -5.44
C LYS A 73 -17.04 24.83 -4.78
N LYS A 74 -16.04 25.32 -5.55
CA LYS A 74 -14.93 26.13 -5.06
C LYS A 74 -14.15 25.48 -3.91
N ILE A 75 -14.02 24.15 -3.92
CA ILE A 75 -13.23 23.39 -2.93
C ILE A 75 -11.74 23.56 -3.26
N LYS A 76 -10.95 24.11 -2.32
CA LYS A 76 -9.54 24.48 -2.54
C LYS A 76 -8.61 24.02 -1.42
N ASN A 77 -8.56 22.71 -1.16
CA ASN A 77 -7.64 22.17 -0.15
C ASN A 77 -6.18 22.23 -0.62
N LEU A 78 -5.94 22.09 -1.93
CA LEU A 78 -4.63 22.12 -2.58
C LEU A 78 -4.70 22.83 -3.94
N PRO A 79 -3.55 23.24 -4.53
CA PRO A 79 -3.50 23.85 -5.85
C PRO A 79 -3.72 22.80 -6.95
N TYR A 80 -4.96 22.30 -7.10
CA TYR A 80 -5.31 21.20 -8.02
C TYR A 80 -4.96 21.50 -9.49
N ASN A 81 -4.94 22.77 -9.91
CA ASN A 81 -4.50 23.20 -11.24
C ASN A 81 -2.99 22.91 -11.48
N HIS A 82 -2.21 22.75 -10.41
CA HIS A 82 -0.80 22.37 -10.43
C HIS A 82 -0.56 20.93 -9.97
N GLN A 83 -1.61 20.10 -9.85
CA GLN A 83 -1.51 18.68 -9.51
C GLN A 83 -0.41 17.95 -10.28
N HIS A 84 -0.33 18.17 -11.60
CA HIS A 84 0.67 17.55 -12.46
C HIS A 84 2.13 17.85 -12.03
N LYS A 85 2.38 18.98 -11.36
CA LYS A 85 3.71 19.38 -10.91
C LYS A 85 4.13 18.65 -9.63
N TYR A 86 3.20 18.46 -8.70
CA TYR A 86 3.51 17.87 -7.39
C TYR A 86 3.16 16.38 -7.29
N PHE A 87 2.34 15.85 -8.21
CA PHE A 87 1.95 14.44 -8.20
C PHE A 87 3.17 13.51 -8.18
N PHE A 88 4.15 13.76 -9.06
CA PHE A 88 5.36 12.95 -9.13
C PHE A 88 6.16 12.95 -7.81
N PHE A 89 6.21 14.08 -7.11
CA PHE A 89 7.00 14.24 -5.89
C PHE A 89 6.27 13.84 -4.60
N ILE A 90 4.94 13.76 -4.65
CA ILE A 90 4.13 13.48 -3.46
C ILE A 90 3.45 12.11 -3.57
N GLY A 91 2.79 11.82 -4.69
CA GLY A 91 1.99 10.62 -4.87
C GLY A 91 2.83 9.34 -4.75
N PRO A 92 3.62 8.98 -5.78
CA PRO A 92 4.43 7.77 -5.74
C PRO A 92 5.41 7.73 -4.56
N PRO A 93 6.20 8.78 -4.24
CA PRO A 93 7.16 8.72 -3.13
C PRO A 93 6.56 8.41 -1.76
N LEU A 94 5.32 8.83 -1.48
CA LEU A 94 4.70 8.66 -0.16
C LEU A 94 3.72 7.50 -0.08
N LEU A 95 3.24 6.98 -1.21
CA LEU A 95 2.17 5.97 -1.23
C LEU A 95 2.54 4.68 -0.47
N ILE A 96 3.53 3.94 -0.93
CA ILE A 96 3.97 2.71 -0.24
C ILE A 96 4.80 3.02 1.01
N PRO A 97 5.82 3.89 0.97
CA PRO A 97 6.75 4.04 2.09
C PRO A 97 6.09 4.64 3.34
N VAL A 98 5.07 5.47 3.16
CA VAL A 98 4.40 6.18 4.27
C VAL A 98 2.96 5.75 4.40
N TYR A 99 2.11 6.05 3.41
CA TYR A 99 0.66 5.92 3.54
C TYR A 99 0.21 4.48 3.79
N PHE A 100 0.57 3.55 2.91
CA PHE A 100 0.26 2.13 3.10
C PHE A 100 0.98 1.55 4.30
N GLN A 101 2.23 1.95 4.57
CA GLN A 101 2.96 1.45 5.72
C GLN A 101 2.23 1.76 7.04
N VAL A 102 1.74 2.99 7.21
CA VAL A 102 0.92 3.41 8.36
C VAL A 102 -0.39 2.62 8.39
N GLN A 103 -1.10 2.51 7.26
CA GLN A 103 -2.37 1.80 7.21
C GLN A 103 -2.24 0.31 7.55
N ILE A 104 -1.19 -0.35 7.06
CA ILE A 104 -0.93 -1.76 7.31
C ILE A 104 -0.72 -1.99 8.80
N PHE A 105 0.17 -1.23 9.45
CA PHE A 105 0.41 -1.36 10.89
C PHE A 105 -0.83 -1.01 11.72
N HIS A 106 -1.49 0.09 11.39
CA HIS A 106 -2.73 0.50 12.04
C HIS A 106 -3.78 -0.60 11.95
N ASN A 107 -4.01 -1.16 10.75
CA ASN A 107 -4.99 -2.23 10.55
C ASN A 107 -4.62 -3.50 11.33
N MET A 108 -3.36 -3.93 11.30
CA MET A 108 -2.94 -5.11 12.05
C MET A 108 -3.15 -4.95 13.56
N ILE A 109 -2.80 -3.79 14.12
CA ILE A 109 -2.92 -3.53 15.55
C ILE A 109 -4.38 -3.37 15.97
N MET A 110 -5.14 -2.51 15.27
CA MET A 110 -6.52 -2.18 15.65
C MET A 110 -7.49 -3.37 15.52
N HIS A 111 -7.23 -4.28 14.58
CA HIS A 111 -8.06 -5.46 14.36
C HIS A 111 -7.47 -6.74 14.96
N GLY A 112 -6.36 -6.66 15.72
CA GLY A 112 -5.75 -7.82 16.37
C GLY A 112 -5.27 -8.91 15.39
N LEU A 113 -4.75 -8.52 14.23
CA LEU A 113 -4.22 -9.44 13.21
C LEU A 113 -2.82 -9.93 13.57
N TRP A 114 -2.68 -10.59 14.73
CA TRP A 114 -1.38 -10.94 15.32
C TRP A 114 -0.53 -11.84 14.44
N LEU A 115 -1.14 -12.80 13.72
CA LEU A 115 -0.41 -13.67 12.82
C LEU A 115 0.20 -12.90 11.64
N ASP A 116 -0.54 -11.92 11.09
CA ASP A 116 -0.01 -11.06 10.02
C ASP A 116 1.09 -10.14 10.57
N LEU A 117 0.93 -9.65 11.80
CA LEU A 117 1.95 -8.85 12.48
C LEU A 117 3.25 -9.63 12.70
N VAL A 118 3.18 -10.90 13.13
CA VAL A 118 4.35 -11.77 13.28
C VAL A 118 5.06 -11.96 11.95
N TRP A 119 4.33 -12.26 10.88
CA TRP A 119 4.92 -12.38 9.55
C TRP A 119 5.54 -11.07 9.07
N CYS A 120 4.87 -9.95 9.29
CA CYS A 120 5.39 -8.62 8.95
C CYS A 120 6.67 -8.29 9.74
N ILE A 121 6.70 -8.52 11.06
CA ILE A 121 7.90 -8.32 11.89
C ILE A 121 9.04 -9.22 11.41
N SER A 122 8.76 -10.47 11.07
CA SER A 122 9.77 -11.40 10.57
C SER A 122 10.46 -10.91 9.28
N TYR A 123 9.74 -10.18 8.41
CA TYR A 123 10.34 -9.51 7.26
C TYR A 123 11.37 -8.46 7.68
N TYR A 124 11.02 -7.58 8.63
CA TYR A 124 11.94 -6.55 9.12
C TYR A 124 13.14 -7.15 9.84
N VAL A 125 12.93 -8.13 10.72
CA VAL A 125 14.01 -8.84 11.41
C VAL A 125 14.97 -9.46 10.39
N ARG A 126 14.44 -10.22 9.42
CA ARG A 126 15.25 -10.83 8.36
C ARG A 126 16.00 -9.78 7.54
N TYR A 127 15.34 -8.68 7.16
CA TYR A 127 15.96 -7.60 6.40
C TYR A 127 17.12 -6.98 7.18
N PHE A 128 16.91 -6.56 8.43
CA PHE A 128 17.95 -5.95 9.23
C PHE A 128 19.07 -6.94 9.53
N LEU A 129 18.79 -8.18 9.93
CA LEU A 129 19.82 -9.19 10.16
C LEU A 129 20.68 -9.47 8.93
N CYS A 130 20.11 -9.39 7.73
CA CYS A 130 20.85 -9.62 6.50
C CYS A 130 21.72 -8.40 6.12
N TYR A 131 21.12 -7.20 6.08
CA TYR A 131 21.79 -6.03 5.53
C TYR A 131 22.72 -5.32 6.52
N THR A 132 22.50 -5.43 7.83
CA THR A 132 23.42 -4.83 8.81
C THR A 132 24.78 -5.53 8.90
N GLN A 133 24.91 -6.74 8.33
CA GLN A 133 26.20 -7.42 8.20
C GLN A 133 27.09 -6.76 7.13
N PHE A 134 26.48 -6.10 6.14
CA PHE A 134 27.18 -5.47 5.03
C PHE A 134 27.20 -3.93 5.13
N TYR A 135 26.21 -3.35 5.80
CA TYR A 135 26.00 -1.92 5.93
C TYR A 135 25.84 -1.53 7.40
N SER A 136 26.18 -0.29 7.76
CA SER A 136 25.80 0.22 9.09
C SER A 136 24.28 0.29 9.24
N VAL A 137 23.77 0.40 10.47
CA VAL A 137 22.33 0.55 10.73
C VAL A 137 21.73 1.70 9.93
N LEU A 138 22.41 2.86 9.89
CA LEU A 138 21.96 4.02 9.12
C LEU A 138 21.82 3.70 7.63
N TRP A 139 22.84 3.11 7.02
CA TRP A 139 22.83 2.76 5.60
C TRP A 139 21.78 1.70 5.27
N THR A 140 21.55 0.75 6.18
CA THR A 140 20.49 -0.26 6.04
C THR A 140 19.10 0.38 6.00
N VAL A 141 18.84 1.36 6.87
CA VAL A 141 17.58 2.13 6.88
C VAL A 141 17.44 2.95 5.60
N LEU A 142 18.51 3.60 5.13
CA LEU A 142 18.47 4.37 3.88
C LEU A 142 18.19 3.47 2.67
N LEU A 143 18.85 2.31 2.58
CA LEU A 143 18.61 1.32 1.54
C LEU A 143 17.16 0.83 1.56
N PHE A 144 16.61 0.57 2.76
CA PHE A 144 15.23 0.13 2.92
C PHE A 144 14.25 1.12 2.31
N ASN A 145 14.41 2.40 2.69
CA ASN A 145 13.55 3.47 2.22
C ASN A 145 13.73 3.70 0.71
N PHE A 146 14.95 3.61 0.19
CA PHE A 146 15.22 3.75 -1.24
C PHE A 146 14.54 2.63 -2.06
N VAL A 147 14.64 1.38 -1.64
CA VAL A 147 13.96 0.26 -2.32
C VAL A 147 12.44 0.41 -2.25
N ARG A 148 11.90 0.82 -1.11
CA ARG A 148 10.46 1.11 -0.96
C ARG A 148 10.02 2.27 -1.87
N PHE A 149 10.82 3.32 -1.98
CA PHE A 149 10.59 4.46 -2.87
C PHE A 149 10.53 4.02 -4.33
N MET A 150 11.52 3.26 -4.80
CA MET A 150 11.56 2.74 -6.18
C MET A 150 10.36 1.83 -6.46
N GLY A 151 10.05 0.92 -5.54
CA GLY A 151 8.89 0.03 -5.65
C GLY A 151 7.56 0.79 -5.68
N SER A 152 7.46 1.92 -4.99
CA SER A 152 6.27 2.78 -4.99
C SER A 152 6.07 3.49 -6.33
N HIS A 153 7.14 3.94 -6.98
CA HIS A 153 7.06 4.47 -8.34
C HIS A 153 6.60 3.40 -9.31
N TRP A 154 7.25 2.24 -9.29
CA TRP A 154 6.86 1.12 -10.14
C TRP A 154 5.38 0.75 -9.95
N PHE A 155 4.91 0.66 -8.70
CA PHE A 155 3.51 0.36 -8.39
C PHE A 155 2.54 1.37 -9.05
N VAL A 156 2.75 2.67 -8.86
CA VAL A 156 1.82 3.68 -9.41
C VAL A 156 1.76 3.68 -10.94
N TRP A 157 2.84 3.29 -11.63
CA TRP A 157 2.92 3.37 -13.09
C TRP A 157 2.65 2.07 -13.83
N VAL A 158 2.77 0.91 -13.17
CA VAL A 158 2.74 -0.40 -13.83
C VAL A 158 1.54 -1.25 -13.43
N THR A 159 1.05 -1.12 -12.20
CA THR A 159 -0.10 -1.89 -11.69
C THR A 159 -1.38 -1.09 -11.74
#